data_AF-A0A382K3M4-F1
#
_entry.id   AF-A0A382K3M4-F1
#
_cell.length_a   1.000
_cell.length_b   1.000
_cell.length_c   1.000
_cell.angle_alpha   90.00
_cell.angle_beta   90.00
_cell.angle_gamma   90.00
#
_symmetry.space_group_name_H-M   'P 1'
#
loop_
_entity.id
_entity.type
_entity.pdbx_description
1 polymer ?
#
loop_
_entity_poly.entity_id
_entity_poly.type
_entity_poly.pdbx_seq_one_letter_code
_entity_poly.pdbx_strand_id
1 'polypeptide(L)' 'MSEALQKAYEIMQSRVGEMTSQSEWFEITQERVNDYADVSMDHQWIHVDVERAKDKSPFGAPIAHGNL' A
#
# COMPACT_ATOMS: atom_id res chain seq x y z
N MET A 1 -0.07 19.96 -25.83
CA MET A 1 -0.28 18.60 -25.29
C MET A 1 -0.26 17.63 -26.46
N SER A 2 0.37 16.45 -26.36
CA SER A 2 0.39 15.50 -27.50
C SER A 2 -1.02 14.97 -27.78
N GLU A 3 -1.30 14.60 -29.04
CA GLU A 3 -2.58 13.96 -29.40
C GLU A 3 -2.86 12.71 -28.54
N ALA A 4 -1.83 11.93 -28.24
CA ALA A 4 -1.92 10.78 -27.36
C ALA A 4 -2.42 11.15 -25.95
N LEU A 5 -1.93 12.26 -25.38
CA LEU A 5 -2.36 12.70 -24.06
C LEU A 5 -3.79 13.25 -24.09
N GLN A 6 -4.16 13.97 -25.15
CA GLN A 6 -5.53 14.48 -25.33
C GLN A 6 -6.54 13.32 -25.38
N LYS A 7 -6.23 12.28 -26.18
CA LYS A 7 -7.05 11.08 -26.27
C LYS A 7 -7.15 10.32 -24.94
N ALA A 8 -6.04 10.21 -24.20
CA ALA A 8 -6.03 9.57 -22.88
C ALA A 8 -6.90 10.34 -21.87
N TYR A 9 -6.83 11.67 -21.88
CA TYR A 9 -7.65 12.53 -21.02
C TYR A 9 -9.14 12.34 -21.29
N GLU A 10 -9.56 12.34 -22.55
CA GLU A 10 -10.96 12.16 -22.95
C GLU A 10 -11.52 10.79 -22.50
N ILE A 11 -10.74 9.72 -22.68
CA ILE A 11 -11.10 8.37 -22.21
C ILE A 11 -11.24 8.31 -20.69
N MET A 12 -10.34 8.94 -19.94
CA MET A 12 -10.38 8.93 -18.47
C MET A 12 -11.55 9.76 -17.94
N GLN A 13 -11.83 10.92 -18.56
CA GLN A 13 -12.96 11.78 -18.21
C GLN A 13 -14.30 11.08 -18.42
N SER A 14 -14.46 10.33 -19.51
CA SER A 14 -15.72 9.63 -19.80
C SER A 14 -16.06 8.54 -18.79
N ARG A 15 -15.09 8.11 -17.95
CA ARG A 15 -15.26 7.03 -16.97
C ARG A 15 -15.41 7.53 -15.53
N VAL A 16 -15.46 8.85 -15.31
CA VAL A 16 -15.67 9.41 -13.97
C VAL A 16 -17.03 8.98 -13.42
N GLY A 17 -17.02 8.37 -12.23
CA GLY A 17 -18.22 7.83 -11.58
C GLY A 17 -18.55 6.39 -11.96
N GLU A 18 -17.83 5.78 -12.92
CA GLU A 18 -17.93 4.35 -13.19
C GLU A 18 -17.11 3.55 -12.19
N MET A 19 -17.65 2.42 -11.73
CA MET A 19 -16.88 1.48 -10.92
C MET A 19 -15.87 0.76 -11.80
N THR A 20 -14.60 0.78 -11.40
CA THR A 20 -13.57 -0.07 -12.01
C THR A 20 -13.61 -1.47 -11.39
N SER A 21 -13.06 -2.46 -12.11
CA SER A 21 -12.88 -3.79 -11.55
C SER A 21 -12.05 -3.75 -10.27
N GLN A 22 -12.43 -4.57 -9.29
CA GLN A 22 -11.62 -4.78 -8.09
C GLN A 22 -10.33 -5.51 -8.47
N SER A 23 -9.23 -5.17 -7.81
CA SER A 23 -7.99 -5.93 -7.97
C SER A 23 -8.11 -7.30 -7.31
N GLU A 24 -7.24 -8.21 -7.73
CA GLU A 24 -7.06 -9.47 -7.02
C GLU A 24 -6.54 -9.21 -5.59
N TRP A 25 -6.88 -10.13 -4.69
CA TRP A 25 -6.26 -10.17 -3.37
C TRP A 25 -4.77 -10.47 -3.50
N PHE A 26 -3.97 -9.87 -2.62
CA PHE A 26 -2.54 -10.17 -2.53
C PHE A 26 -2.11 -10.25 -1.07
N GLU A 27 -1.04 -11.01 -0.84
CA GLU A 27 -0.50 -11.23 0.49
C GLU A 27 0.41 -10.07 0.92
N ILE A 28 0.23 -9.61 2.17
CA ILE A 28 1.14 -8.68 2.84
C ILE A 28 2.15 -9.50 3.64
N THR A 29 3.35 -9.66 3.08
CA THR A 29 4.45 -10.35 3.74
C THR A 29 5.23 -9.38 4.64
N GLN A 30 5.91 -9.92 5.66
CA GLN A 30 6.79 -9.13 6.51
C GLN A 30 7.93 -8.46 5.71
N GLU A 31 8.40 -9.09 4.64
CA GLU A 31 9.40 -8.53 3.72
C GLU A 31 8.91 -7.22 3.10
N ARG A 32 7.68 -7.18 2.57
CA ARG A 32 7.09 -5.95 2.02
C ARG A 32 6.96 -4.83 3.05
N VAL A 33 6.59 -5.19 4.28
CA VAL A 33 6.51 -4.24 5.41
C VAL A 33 7.91 -3.68 5.70
N ASN A 34 8.93 -4.52 5.74
CA ASN A 34 10.31 -4.08 5.99
C ASN A 34 10.87 -3.22 4.85
N ASP A 35 10.64 -3.60 3.59
CA ASP A 35 11.07 -2.82 2.41
C ASP A 35 10.47 -1.41 2.45
N TYR A 36 9.20 -1.29 2.85
CA TYR A 36 8.56 0.00 3.00
C TYR A 36 9.17 0.81 4.15
N ALA A 37 9.50 0.19 5.28
CA ALA A 37 10.20 0.86 6.37
C ALA A 37 11.54 1.46 5.88
N ASP A 38 12.28 0.74 5.04
CA ASP A 38 13.56 1.20 4.50
C ASP A 38 13.40 2.40 3.56
N VAL A 39 12.35 2.44 2.74
CA VAL A 39 12.09 3.57 1.82
C VAL A 39 11.49 4.78 2.54
N SER A 40 10.56 4.54 3.47
CA SER A 40 9.83 5.60 4.18
C SER A 40 10.57 6.14 5.40
N MET A 41 11.60 5.42 5.88
CA MET A 41 12.27 5.62 7.16
C MET A 41 11.35 5.45 8.39
N ASP A 42 10.20 4.80 8.21
CA ASP A 42 9.30 4.43 9.30
C ASP A 42 9.62 3.03 9.83
N HIS A 43 10.61 2.98 10.73
CA HIS A 43 10.98 1.76 11.45
C HIS A 43 10.28 1.66 12.81
N GLN A 44 9.05 2.17 12.96
CA GLN A 44 8.30 2.00 14.20
C GLN A 44 8.16 0.50 14.53
N TRP A 45 8.48 0.13 15.77
CA TRP A 45 8.59 -1.28 16.20
C TRP A 45 7.34 -2.12 15.96
N ILE A 46 6.15 -1.50 15.86
CA ILE A 46 4.90 -2.21 15.55
C ILE A 46 4.86 -2.78 14.12
N HIS A 47 5.75 -2.33 13.25
CA HIS A 47 5.88 -2.78 11.87
C HIS A 47 7.02 -3.80 11.70
N VAL A 48 8.19 -3.53 12.29
CA VAL A 48 9.44 -4.22 11.94
C VAL A 48 10.00 -5.14 13.02
N ASP A 49 9.62 -4.95 14.28
CA ASP A 49 10.10 -5.79 15.40
C ASP A 49 9.06 -6.88 15.69
N VAL A 50 9.24 -8.03 15.04
CA VAL A 50 8.27 -9.13 15.06
C VAL A 50 7.99 -9.66 16.46
N GLU A 51 9.04 -9.87 17.25
CA GLU A 51 8.91 -10.46 18.58
C GLU A 51 8.29 -9.45 19.55
N ARG A 52 8.74 -8.19 19.52
CA ARG A 52 8.14 -7.15 20.36
C ARG A 52 6.70 -6.87 19.96
N ALA A 53 6.37 -6.90 18.67
CA ALA A 53 5.00 -6.73 18.19
C ALA A 53 4.08 -7.84 18.71
N LYS A 54 4.49 -9.10 18.64
CA LYS A 54 3.72 -10.23 19.22
C LYS A 54 3.48 -10.05 20.72
N ASP A 55 4.52 -9.66 21.46
CA ASP A 55 4.47 -9.63 22.93
C ASP A 55 3.82 -8.39 23.53
N LYS A 56 3.99 -7.23 22.89
CA LYS A 56 3.68 -5.90 23.46
C LYS A 56 2.66 -5.10 22.66
N SER A 57 2.40 -5.46 21.40
CA SER A 57 1.43 -4.73 20.58
C SER A 57 0.01 -5.12 20.97
N PRO A 58 -0.94 -4.18 21.02
CA PRO A 58 -2.37 -4.52 21.12
C PRO A 58 -2.88 -5.35 19.94
N PHE A 59 -2.12 -5.41 18.83
CA PHE A 59 -2.48 -6.18 17.63
C PHE A 59 -2.05 -7.65 17.70
N GLY A 60 -1.17 -8.03 18.63
CA GLY A 60 -0.66 -9.40 18.78
C GLY A 60 0.25 -9.90 17.64
N ALA A 61 0.59 -9.04 16.69
CA ALA A 61 1.48 -9.30 15.57
C ALA A 61 1.97 -7.96 14.98
N PRO A 62 2.98 -7.98 14.10
CA PRO A 62 3.30 -6.84 13.24
C PRO A 62 2.09 -6.43 12.41
N ILE A 63 1.96 -5.13 12.17
CA ILE A 63 0.98 -4.59 11.22
C ILE A 63 1.71 -3.87 10.10
N ALA A 64 1.07 -3.78 8.93
CA ALA A 64 1.58 -2.97 7.83
C ALA A 64 1.59 -1.48 8.18
N HIS A 65 2.44 -0.71 7.52
CA HIS A 65 2.35 0.75 7.48
C HIS A 65 1.03 1.15 6.82
N GLY A 66 0.37 2.21 7.32
CA GLY A 66 -0.90 2.66 6.73
C GLY A 66 -0.78 3.20 5.30
N ASN A 67 0.44 3.57 4.89
CA ASN A 67 0.77 4.11 3.57
C ASN A 67 1.50 3.08 2.66
N LEU A 68 1.55 1.80 3.06
CA LEU A 68 2.10 0.69 2.28
C LEU A 68 1.33 0.49 0.96
#